data_AF-A0A0V1FSR9-F1
#
_entry.id   AF-A0A0V1FSR9-F1
#
_cell.length_a   1.000
_cell.length_b   1.000
_cell.length_c   1.000
_cell.angle_alpha   90.00
_cell.angle_beta   90.00
_cell.angle_gamma   90.00
#
_symmetry.space_group_name_H-M   'P 1'
#
loop_
_entity.id
_entity.type
_entity.pdbx_description
1 polymer ?
#
loop_
_entity_poly.entity_id
_entity_poly.type
_entity_poly.pdbx_seq_one_letter_code
_entity_poly.pdbx_strand_id
1 'polypeptide(L)' 'MLKTSLISSLILEYLDFEPMFIIDVDAIRDSLGAVLSQNIDGSAQMVSYASRSLTKAEGGYCVTRREMLVCVTCA' A
#
# COMPACT_ATOMS: atom_id res chain seq x y z
N MET A 1 17.04 5.95 -9.32
CA MET A 1 16.37 4.80 -9.96
C MET A 1 14.98 4.53 -9.37
N LEU A 2 14.79 4.54 -8.03
CA LEU A 2 13.45 4.38 -7.41
C LEU A 2 12.44 5.45 -7.86
N LYS A 3 12.83 6.73 -7.83
CA LYS A 3 11.95 7.86 -8.19
C LYS A 3 11.41 7.72 -9.61
N THR A 4 12.25 7.30 -10.55
CA THR A 4 11.87 7.11 -11.94
C THR A 4 10.95 5.91 -12.13
N SER A 5 11.18 4.80 -11.41
CA SER A 5 10.30 3.62 -11.43
C SER A 5 8.91 3.91 -10.86
N LEU A 6 8.81 4.75 -9.82
CA LEU A 6 7.54 5.19 -9.23
C LEU A 6 6.74 6.13 -10.15
N ILE A 7 7.43 6.89 -11.01
CA ILE A 7 6.80 7.87 -11.92
C ILE A 7 6.51 7.23 -13.30
N SER A 8 7.20 6.16 -13.68
CA SER A 8 7.19 5.61 -15.05
C SER A 8 6.00 4.72 -15.39
N SER A 9 5.28 4.14 -14.43
CA SER A 9 4.10 3.32 -14.74
C SER A 9 2.91 3.54 -13.82
N LEU A 10 2.95 4.57 -12.97
CA LEU A 10 1.86 4.89 -12.08
C LEU A 10 0.98 5.95 -12.74
N ILE A 11 0.01 5.50 -13.51
CA ILE A 11 -1.15 6.33 -13.82
C ILE A 11 -1.89 6.46 -12.48
N LEU A 12 -1.53 7.48 -11.70
CA LEU A 12 -2.19 7.80 -10.45
C LEU A 12 -3.56 8.38 -10.82
N GLU A 13 -4.53 7.51 -11.05
CA GLU A 13 -5.89 7.92 -11.35
C GLU A 13 -6.51 8.65 -10.16
N TYR A 14 -7.44 9.54 -10.48
CA TYR A 14 -8.15 10.31 -9.47
C TYR A 14 -8.95 9.36 -8.56
N LEU A 15 -8.81 9.53 -7.25
CA LEU A 15 -9.53 8.77 -6.23
C LEU A 15 -11.04 8.97 -6.41
N ASP A 16 -11.73 7.94 -6.88
CA ASP A 16 -13.19 7.86 -6.80
C ASP A 16 -13.55 7.13 -5.50
N PHE A 17 -14.35 7.72 -4.62
CA PHE A 17 -14.71 7.10 -3.35
C PHE A 17 -15.94 6.18 -3.45
N GLU A 18 -16.59 6.11 -4.61
CA GLU A 18 -17.76 5.27 -4.86
C GLU A 18 -17.40 3.77 -5.04
N PRO A 19 -16.39 3.38 -5.85
CA PRO A 19 -16.06 1.96 -6.02
C PRO A 19 -15.23 1.38 -4.86
N MET A 20 -15.35 0.05 -4.67
CA MET A 20 -14.61 -0.68 -3.65
C MET A 20 -13.10 -0.60 -3.87
N PHE A 21 -12.38 -0.27 -2.79
CA PHE A 21 -10.92 -0.30 -2.76
C PHE A 21 -10.41 -1.70 -2.44
N ILE A 22 -9.35 -2.12 -3.13
CA ILE A 22 -8.58 -3.33 -2.85
C ILE A 22 -7.23 -2.88 -2.27
N ILE A 23 -6.92 -3.33 -1.06
CA ILE A 23 -5.65 -3.04 -0.38
C ILE A 23 -4.81 -4.31 -0.38
N ASP A 24 -3.70 -4.26 -1.09
CA ASP A 24 -2.65 -5.29 -1.03
C ASP A 24 -1.57 -4.84 -0.06
N VAL A 25 -1.36 -5.63 0.99
CA VAL A 25 -0.39 -5.35 2.05
C VAL A 25 0.79 -6.31 1.93
N ASP A 26 2.00 -5.78 2.00
CA ASP A 26 3.22 -6.57 2.20
C ASP A 26 4.01 -6.04 3.41
N ALA A 27 4.49 -6.95 4.25
CA ALA A 27 5.22 -6.62 5.46
C ALA A 27 6.52 -7.42 5.54
N ILE A 28 7.65 -6.73 5.41
CA ILE A 28 8.98 -7.30 5.60
C ILE A 28 9.55 -6.86 6.96
N ARG A 29 10.65 -7.50 7.39
CA ARG A 29 11.23 -7.39 8.75
C ARG A 29 11.31 -5.96 9.30
N ASP A 30 11.66 -4.99 8.46
CA ASP A 30 11.91 -3.60 8.86
C ASP A 30 11.03 -2.57 8.14
N SER A 31 10.13 -3.01 7.25
CA SER A 31 9.27 -2.10 6.49
C SER A 31 7.91 -2.69 6.15
N LEU A 32 6.93 -1.79 6.09
CA LEU A 32 5.56 -2.03 5.68
C LEU A 32 5.33 -1.38 4.32
N GLY A 33 4.65 -2.10 3.44
CA GLY A 33 4.18 -1.61 2.15
C GLY A 33 2.69 -1.91 2.00
N ALA A 34 1.97 -0.97 1.40
CA ALA A 34 0.60 -1.15 0.97
C ALA A 34 0.42 -0.55 -0.42
N VAL A 35 -0.34 -1.26 -1.24
CA VAL A 35 -0.81 -0.80 -2.54
C VAL A 35 -2.32 -0.70 -2.47
N LEU A 36 -2.83 0.50 -2.74
CA LEU A 36 -4.26 0.74 -2.90
C LEU A 36 -4.57 0.66 -4.39
N SER A 37 -5.51 -0.20 -4.75
CA SER A 37 -6.02 -0.32 -6.11
C SER A 37 -7.55 -0.20 -6.13
N GLN A 38 -8.08 0.23 -7.25
CA GLN A 38 -9.52 0.31 -7.49
C GLN A 38 -9.85 -0.33 -8.82
N ASN A 39 -11.05 -0.89 -8.90
CA ASN A 39 -11.60 -1.33 -10.17
C ASN A 39 -12.35 -0.16 -10.82
N ILE A 40 -11.71 0.50 -11.78
CA ILE A 40 -12.28 1.61 -12.54
C ILE A 40 -12.54 1.08 -13.96
N ASP A 41 -13.80 1.09 -14.36
CA ASP A 41 -14.26 0.65 -15.69
C ASP A 41 -13.82 -0.78 -16.08
N GLY A 42 -13.80 -1.70 -15.12
CA GLY A 42 -13.41 -3.10 -15.34
C GLY A 42 -11.89 -3.34 -15.39
N SER A 43 -11.08 -2.32 -15.12
CA SER A 43 -9.62 -2.41 -15.00
C SER A 43 -9.16 -2.12 -13.57
N ALA A 44 -8.29 -2.98 -13.03
CA ALA A 44 -7.64 -2.72 -11.74
C ALA A 44 -6.55 -1.67 -11.92
N GLN A 45 -6.80 -0.46 -11.42
CA GLN A 45 -5.87 0.66 -11.47
C GLN A 45 -5.27 0.91 -10.10
N MET A 46 -3.97 1.21 -10.05
CA MET A 46 -3.28 1.55 -8.81
C MET A 46 -3.48 3.02 -8.47
N VAL A 47 -4.03 3.28 -7.29
CA VAL A 47 -4.48 4.62 -6.89
C VAL A 47 -3.54 5.24 -5.88
N SER A 48 -2.93 4.45 -4.99
CA SER A 48 -1.90 4.97 -4.09
C SER A 48 -0.94 3.89 -3.60
N TYR A 49 0.24 4.36 -3.17
CA TYR A 49 1.19 3.55 -2.44
C TYR A 49 1.44 4.16 -1.06
N ALA A 50 1.39 3.33 -0.03
CA ALA A 50 1.84 3.69 1.30
C ALA A 50 3.02 2.80 1.66
N SER A 51 4.13 3.39 2.08
CA SER A 51 5.23 2.61 2.68
C SER A 51 5.77 3.32 3.90
N ARG A 52 6.08 2.55 4.93
CA ARG A 52 6.53 3.05 6.22
C ARG A 52 7.53 2.10 6.83
N SER A 53 8.63 2.63 7.37
CA SER A 53 9.58 1.84 8.15
C SER A 53 9.00 1.50 9.52
N LEU A 54 9.25 0.27 9.98
CA LEU A 54 8.84 -0.17 11.31
C LEU A 54 9.69 0.53 12.37
N THR A 55 9.06 0.95 13.47
CA THR A 55 9.80 1.39 14.65
C THR A 55 10.45 0.20 15.35
N LYS A 56 11.43 0.45 16.21
CA LYS A 56 12.13 -0.60 16.98
C LYS A 56 11.16 -1.49 17.79
N ALA A 57 10.02 -0.93 18.24
CA ALA A 57 8.97 -1.66 18.92
C ALA A 57 8.17 -2.57 17.98
N GLU A 58 7.91 -2.12 16.75
CA GLU A 58 7.11 -2.85 15.76
C GLU A 58 7.95 -3.90 15.00
N GLY A 59 9.28 -3.74 14.96
CA GLY A 59 10.21 -4.73 14.40
C GLY A 59 10.13 -6.10 15.07
N GLY A 60 9.66 -6.17 16.33
CA GLY A 60 9.43 -7.41 17.07
C GLY A 60 8.09 -8.12 16.78
N TYR A 61 7.21 -7.53 15.97
CA TYR A 61 5.89 -8.10 15.70
C TYR A 61 5.96 -9.36 14.83
N CYS A 62 5.03 -10.29 15.03
CA CYS A 62 4.82 -11.42 14.12
C CYS A 62 4.21 -10.91 12.79
N VAL A 63 4.34 -11.71 11.72
CA VAL A 63 3.91 -11.36 10.36
C VAL A 63 2.46 -10.86 10.35
N THR A 64 1.53 -11.60 10.95
CA THR A 64 0.10 -11.23 11.05
C THR A 64 -0.13 -9.87 11.73
N ARG A 65 0.65 -9.54 12.76
CA ARG A 65 0.53 -8.27 13.47
C ARG A 65 1.12 -7.11 12.68
N ARG A 66 2.12 -7.37 11.82
CA ARG A 66 2.64 -6.38 10.88
C ARG A 66 1.66 -6.13 9.74
N GLU A 67 1.05 -7.17 9.19
CA GLU A 67 0.00 -7.05 8.17
C GLU A 67 -1.19 -6.21 8.69
N MET A 68 -1.66 -6.49 9.92
CA MET A 68 -2.72 -5.69 10.54
C MET A 68 -2.30 -4.24 10.80
N LEU A 69 -1.03 -4.00 11.15
CA LEU A 69 -0.51 -2.65 11.37
C LEU A 69 -0.49 -1.81 10.09
N VAL A 70 -0.27 -2.43 8.93
CA VAL A 70 -0.37 -1.75 7.63
C VAL A 70 -1.80 -1.27 7.40
N CYS A 71 -2.78 -2.14 7.63
CA CYS A 71 -4.20 -1.80 7.48
C CYS A 71 -4.60 -0.59 8.34
N VAL A 72 -4.10 -0.50 9.58
CA VAL A 72 -4.34 0.65 10.47
C VAL A 72 -3.60 1.91 10.02
N THR A 73 -2.43 1.77 9.37
CA THR A 73 -1.63 2.92 8.92
C THR A 73 -2.15 3.50 7.60
N CYS A 74 -2.88 2.72 6.80
CA CYS A 74 -3.38 3.11 5.49
C CYS A 74 -4.80 3.70 5.51
N ALA A 75 -5.52 3.61 6.64
CA ALA A 75 -6.81 4.28 6.88
C ALA A 75 -6.60 5.72 7.34
#